data_AF-A0A839P6X2-F1
#
_entry.id   AF-A0A839P6X2-F1
#
_cell.length_a   1.000
_cell.length_b   1.000
_cell.length_c   1.000
_cell.angle_alpha   90.00
_cell.angle_beta   90.00
_cell.angle_gamma   90.00
#
_symmetry.space_group_name_H-M   'P 1'
#
loop_
_entity.id
_entity.type
_entity.pdbx_description
1 polymer ?
#
loop_
_entity_poly.entity_id
_entity_poly.type
_entity_poly.pdbx_seq_one_letter_code
_entity_poly.pdbx_strand_id
1 'polypeptide(L)'
;MRDILDGFGTHCFNRWVNYAPHHFTQQRGLFDILEGIVDFHETEVRKLYPDAELPSFLSGSRSDRQLVTGYYSCTPLSALAVGVIKGAAAVLRGPRRISEQQG
;
A
#
# COMPACT_ATOMS: atom_id res chain seq x y z
N MET A 1 -11.43 12.11 -10.47
CA MET A 1 -10.72 12.19 -9.17
C MET A 1 -10.10 10.84 -8.79
N ARG A 2 -10.86 9.75 -8.80
CA ARG A 2 -10.35 8.39 -8.52
C ARG A 2 -9.09 8.03 -9.32
N ASP A 3 -9.10 8.20 -10.65
CA ASP A 3 -7.95 7.86 -11.51
C ASP A 3 -6.69 8.69 -11.23
N ILE A 4 -6.87 9.94 -10.77
CA ILE A 4 -5.77 10.82 -10.39
C ILE A 4 -5.13 10.31 -9.10
N LEU A 5 -5.95 9.99 -8.08
CA LEU A 5 -5.45 9.46 -6.82
C LEU A 5 -4.81 8.07 -7.00
N ASP A 6 -5.39 7.25 -7.86
CA ASP A 6 -4.85 5.94 -8.23
C ASP A 6 -3.47 6.06 -8.91
N GLY A 7 -3.38 6.91 -9.95
CA GLY A 7 -2.12 7.18 -10.63
C GLY A 7 -1.07 7.80 -9.71
N PHE A 8 -1.49 8.73 -8.84
CA PHE A 8 -0.61 9.34 -7.85
C PHE A 8 -0.08 8.31 -6.83
N GLY A 9 -0.93 7.39 -6.35
CA GLY A 9 -0.51 6.31 -5.45
C GLY A 9 0.54 5.40 -6.08
N THR A 10 0.36 5.06 -7.36
CA THR A 10 1.37 4.28 -8.11
C THR A 10 2.69 5.05 -8.20
N HIS A 11 2.65 6.35 -8.49
CA HIS A 11 3.84 7.19 -8.51
C HIS A 11 4.53 7.26 -7.13
N CYS A 12 3.77 7.43 -6.04
CA CYS A 12 4.28 7.45 -4.67
C CYS A 12 5.04 6.17 -4.33
N PHE A 13 4.46 4.99 -4.60
CA PHE A 13 5.12 3.73 -4.31
C PHE A 13 6.47 3.60 -5.03
N ASN A 14 6.51 3.94 -6.32
CA ASN A 14 7.76 3.93 -7.09
C ASN A 14 8.82 4.87 -6.49
N ARG A 15 8.41 6.03 -5.95
CA ARG A 15 9.34 6.91 -5.25
C ARG A 15 9.85 6.28 -3.95
N TRP A 16 9.00 5.64 -3.15
CA TRP A 16 9.38 5.04 -1.87
C TRP A 16 10.39 3.90 -2.03
N VAL A 17 10.24 3.07 -3.06
CA VAL A 17 11.21 2.00 -3.38
C VAL A 17 12.61 2.58 -3.65
N ASN A 18 12.68 3.76 -4.26
CA ASN A 18 13.97 4.44 -4.50
C ASN A 18 14.50 5.16 -3.25
N TYR A 19 13.61 5.72 -2.43
CA TYR A 19 13.96 6.46 -1.21
C TYR A 19 14.44 5.55 -0.08
N ALA A 20 13.76 4.42 0.14
CA ALA A 20 14.02 3.49 1.24
C ALA A 20 14.04 2.03 0.75
N PRO A 21 14.99 1.67 -0.14
CA PRO A 21 15.00 0.35 -0.78
C PRO A 21 15.07 -0.81 0.23
N HIS A 22 15.77 -0.61 1.35
CA HIS A 22 15.95 -1.62 2.40
C HIS A 22 14.63 -2.10 3.03
N HIS A 23 13.57 -1.28 3.04
CA HIS A 23 12.24 -1.70 3.53
C HIS A 23 11.57 -2.71 2.59
N PHE A 24 11.91 -2.68 1.29
CA PHE A 24 11.23 -3.47 0.27
C PHE A 24 12.07 -4.64 -0.26
N THR A 25 13.39 -4.65 -0.04
CA THR A 25 14.30 -5.68 -0.57
C THR A 25 14.24 -7.03 0.17
N GLN A 26 13.78 -7.05 1.42
CA GLN A 26 13.67 -8.29 2.21
C GLN A 26 12.35 -9.06 1.95
N GLN A 27 11.41 -8.45 1.23
CA GLN A 27 10.07 -8.98 1.04
C GLN A 27 10.03 -9.99 -0.11
N ARG A 28 9.41 -11.16 0.12
CA ARG A 28 9.46 -12.31 -0.82
C ARG A 28 8.35 -12.28 -1.88
N GLY A 29 7.37 -11.39 -1.74
CA GLY A 29 6.27 -11.25 -2.68
C GLY A 29 5.38 -10.05 -2.39
N LEU A 30 4.33 -9.87 -3.21
CA LEU A 30 3.46 -8.69 -3.12
C LEU A 30 2.79 -8.60 -1.76
N PHE A 31 2.27 -9.70 -1.23
CA PHE A 31 1.55 -9.67 0.04
C PHE A 31 2.48 -9.25 1.19
N ASP A 32 3.74 -9.69 1.17
CA ASP A 32 4.72 -9.25 2.17
C ASP A 32 5.07 -7.76 2.03
N ILE A 33 5.16 -7.25 0.80
CA ILE A 33 5.30 -5.80 0.55
C ILE A 33 4.10 -5.02 1.10
N LEU A 34 2.87 -5.51 0.87
CA LEU A 34 1.65 -4.83 1.31
C LEU A 34 1.51 -4.85 2.84
N GLU A 35 1.90 -5.94 3.50
CA GLU A 35 1.92 -6.01 4.96
C GLU A 35 3.00 -5.07 5.53
N GLY A 36 4.21 -5.09 4.96
CA GLY A 36 5.31 -4.21 5.39
C GLY A 36 5.10 -2.72 5.09
N ILE A 37 4.13 -2.38 4.21
CA ILE A 37 3.85 -0.99 3.88
C ILE A 37 3.29 -0.21 5.07
N VAL A 38 2.61 -0.90 5.99
CA VAL A 38 2.06 -0.29 7.20
C VAL A 38 3.21 0.17 8.08
N ASP A 39 4.16 -0.72 8.36
CA ASP A 39 5.34 -0.42 9.17
C ASP A 39 6.22 0.67 8.53
N PHE A 40 6.34 0.65 7.20
CA PHE A 40 7.02 1.70 6.45
C PHE A 40 6.36 3.07 6.68
N HIS A 41 5.03 3.18 6.54
CA HIS A 41 4.33 4.45 6.75
C HIS A 41 4.42 4.91 8.21
N GLU A 42 4.17 4.00 9.16
CA GLU A 42 4.29 4.30 10.59
C GLU A 42 5.69 4.84 10.93
N THR A 43 6.74 4.22 10.39
CA THR A 43 8.12 4.63 10.67
C THR A 43 8.52 5.90 9.92
N GLU A 44 8.35 5.95 8.60
CA GLU A 44 8.86 7.06 7.78
C GLU A 44 8.00 8.31 7.85
N VAL A 45 6.66 8.18 7.97
CA VAL A 45 5.79 9.35 8.07
C VAL A 45 5.90 9.98 9.45
N ARG A 46 5.90 9.21 10.53
CA ARG A 46 5.97 9.78 11.89
C ARG A 46 7.31 10.42 12.23
N LYS A 47 8.40 10.04 11.56
CA LYS A 47 9.68 10.77 11.65
C LYS A 47 9.53 12.26 11.31
N LEU A 48 8.67 12.57 10.34
CA LEU A 48 8.44 13.94 9.87
C LEU A 48 7.19 14.56 10.51
N TYR A 49 6.18 13.75 10.78
CA TYR A 49 4.87 14.17 11.28
C TYR A 49 4.40 13.22 12.40
N PRO A 50 4.87 13.42 13.65
CA PRO A 50 4.57 12.52 14.76
C PRO A 50 3.08 12.31 15.01
N ASP A 51 2.29 13.37 14.81
CA ASP A 51 0.84 13.40 15.03
C ASP A 51 0.03 13.06 13.76
N ALA A 52 0.64 12.42 12.76
CA ALA A 52 -0.07 12.03 11.56
C ALA A 52 -1.16 10.99 11.85
N GLU A 53 -2.35 11.25 11.31
CA GLU A 53 -3.44 10.29 11.22
C GLU A 53 -3.21 9.39 10.00
N LEU A 54 -2.80 8.14 10.25
CA LEU A 54 -2.50 7.16 9.22
C LEU A 54 -3.68 6.20 9.03
N PRO A 55 -3.92 5.72 7.79
CA PRO A 55 -4.89 4.67 7.57
C PRO A 55 -4.44 3.36 8.21
N SER A 56 -5.39 2.52 8.59
CA SER A 56 -5.14 1.20 9.15
C SER A 56 -5.55 0.11 8.17
N PHE A 57 -4.73 -0.95 8.10
CA PHE A 57 -5.11 -2.19 7.47
C PHE A 57 -5.59 -3.17 8.53
N LEU A 58 -6.78 -3.72 8.35
CA LEU A 58 -7.40 -4.66 9.26
C LEU A 58 -7.05 -6.09 8.84
N SER A 59 -6.89 -6.96 9.83
CA SER A 59 -6.68 -8.39 9.61
C SER A 59 -7.81 -8.96 8.74
N GLY A 60 -7.43 -9.75 7.75
CA GLY A 60 -8.36 -10.49 6.91
C GLY A 60 -7.82 -11.88 6.60
N SER A 61 -8.06 -12.37 5.39
CA SER A 61 -7.63 -13.71 4.97
C SER A 61 -6.49 -13.64 3.96
N ARG A 62 -5.49 -14.50 4.12
CA ARG A 62 -4.37 -14.67 3.19
C ARG A 62 -4.24 -16.12 2.74
N SER A 63 -4.00 -16.30 1.46
CA SER A 63 -3.59 -17.56 0.82
C SER A 63 -2.43 -17.28 -0.14
N ASP A 64 -1.90 -18.31 -0.79
CA ASP A 64 -0.84 -18.16 -1.79
C ASP A 64 -1.23 -17.30 -3.00
N ARG A 65 -2.54 -17.11 -3.24
CA ARG A 65 -3.06 -16.43 -4.45
C ARG A 65 -3.97 -15.25 -4.16
N GLN A 66 -4.38 -15.06 -2.92
CA GLN A 66 -5.35 -14.03 -2.55
C GLN A 66 -5.02 -13.46 -1.18
N LEU A 67 -5.02 -12.13 -1.11
CA LEU A 67 -5.05 -11.35 0.12
C LEU A 67 -6.36 -10.57 0.17
N VAL A 68 -7.08 -10.71 1.28
CA VAL A 68 -8.24 -9.90 1.62
C VAL A 68 -7.89 -9.18 2.91
N THR A 69 -8.01 -7.86 2.93
CA THR A 69 -7.73 -7.02 4.09
C THR A 69 -8.74 -5.87 4.11
N GLY A 70 -9.16 -5.46 5.30
CA GLY A 70 -9.95 -4.25 5.45
C GLY A 70 -9.06 -3.03 5.40
N TYR A 71 -9.57 -1.92 4.86
CA TYR A 71 -8.90 -0.63 4.89
C TYR A 71 -9.78 0.37 5.63
N TYR A 72 -9.22 1.06 6.63
CA TYR A 72 -9.90 2.09 7.38
C TYR A 72 -9.09 3.39 7.35
N SER A 73 -9.78 4.51 7.12
CA SER A 73 -9.18 5.85 7.20
C SER A 73 -10.24 6.87 7.59
N CYS A 74 -9.84 7.89 8.33
CA CYS A 74 -10.65 9.08 8.58
C CYS A 74 -10.71 10.02 7.36
N THR A 75 -9.98 9.73 6.28
CA THR A 75 -9.93 10.54 5.05
C THR A 75 -10.44 9.76 3.83
N PRO A 76 -11.04 10.44 2.83
CA PRO A 76 -11.59 9.78 1.64
C PRO A 76 -10.50 9.45 0.59
N LEU A 77 -9.40 8.82 1.02
CA LEU A 77 -8.23 8.53 0.19
C LEU A 77 -8.08 7.04 -0.17
N SER A 78 -9.17 6.25 -0.16
CA SER A 78 -9.10 4.82 -0.50
C SER A 78 -8.56 4.58 -1.92
N ALA A 79 -8.92 5.45 -2.87
CA ALA A 79 -8.39 5.40 -4.24
C ALA A 79 -6.86 5.58 -4.29
N LEU A 80 -6.27 6.36 -3.37
CA LEU A 80 -4.83 6.49 -3.25
C LEU A 80 -4.20 5.18 -2.77
N ALA A 81 -4.80 4.53 -1.76
CA ALA A 81 -4.35 3.24 -1.25
C ALA A 81 -4.39 2.16 -2.34
N VAL A 82 -5.45 2.13 -3.16
CA VAL A 82 -5.53 1.25 -4.35
C VAL A 82 -4.39 1.52 -5.33
N GLY A 83 -4.09 2.79 -5.59
CA GLY A 83 -2.99 3.21 -6.44
C GLY A 83 -1.62 2.73 -5.95
N VAL A 84 -1.39 2.81 -4.64
CA VAL A 84 -0.18 2.30 -3.99
C VAL A 84 -0.05 0.79 -4.16
N ILE A 85 -1.14 0.04 -3.94
CA ILE A 85 -1.18 -1.43 -4.14
C ILE A 85 -0.85 -1.80 -5.59
N LYS A 86 -1.37 -1.04 -6.56
CA LYS A 86 -1.03 -1.21 -7.99
C LYS A 86 0.44 -0.93 -8.27
N GLY A 87 1.01 0.11 -7.67
CA GLY A 87 2.44 0.41 -7.79
C GLY A 87 3.31 -0.74 -7.29
N ALA A 88 2.98 -1.29 -6.11
CA ALA A 88 3.64 -2.47 -5.56
C ALA A 88 3.52 -3.69 -6.49
N ALA A 89 2.33 -3.91 -7.05
CA ALA A 89 2.09 -4.99 -8.00
C ALA A 89 2.90 -4.82 -9.30
N ALA A 90 3.13 -3.58 -9.77
CA ALA A 90 3.88 -3.30 -10.99
C ALA A 90 5.38 -3.58 -10.82
N VAL A 91 5.97 -3.23 -9.67
CA VAL A 91 7.39 -3.48 -9.37
C VAL A 91 7.71 -4.99 -9.41
N LEU A 92 6.81 -5.82 -8.88
CA LEU A 92 6.99 -7.27 -8.79
C LEU A 92 6.58 -8.06 -10.05
N ARG A 93 6.45 -7.41 -11.23
CA ARG A 93 6.14 -7.99 -12.56
C ARG A 93 5.30 -9.28 -12.54
N GLY A 94 3.98 -9.16 -12.35
CA GLY A 94 3.06 -10.30 -12.47
C GLY A 94 1.59 -9.89 -12.63
N PRO A 95 0.76 -10.65 -13.38
CA PRO A 95 -0.65 -10.33 -13.56
C PRO A 95 -1.41 -10.48 -12.25
N ARG A 96 -2.12 -9.42 -11.84
CA ARG A 96 -2.85 -9.39 -10.57
C ARG A 96 -4.18 -8.67 -10.73
N ARG A 97 -5.23 -9.24 -10.13
CA ARG A 97 -6.55 -8.63 -10.06
C ARG A 97 -6.68 -7.93 -8.71
N ILE A 98 -7.05 -6.65 -8.74
CA ILE A 98 -7.33 -5.85 -7.54
C ILE A 98 -8.80 -5.45 -7.61
N SER A 99 -9.54 -5.71 -6.54
CA SER A 99 -10.95 -5.36 -6.40
C SER A 99 -11.18 -4.67 -5.07
N GLU A 100 -11.81 -3.50 -5.09
CA GLU A 100 -12.27 -2.77 -3.92
C GLU A 100 -13.78 -2.99 -3.77
N GLN A 101 -14.24 -3.29 -2.55
CA GLN A 101 -15.67 -3.27 -2.21
C GLN A 101 -15.84 -2.32 -1.04
N GLN A 102 -16.71 -1.32 -1.19
CA GLN A 102 -17.09 -0.43 -0.09
C GLN A 102 -18.23 -1.10 0.67
N GLY A 103 -18.00 -1.33 1.97
CA GLY A 103 -19.01 -1.80 2.92
C GLY A 103 -19.82 -0.63 3.47
#